data_AF-A0A7V5XCU8-F1
#
_entry.id   AF-A0A7V5XCU8-F1
#
_cell.length_a   1.000
_cell.length_b   1.000
_cell.length_c   1.000
_cell.angle_alpha   90.00
_cell.angle_beta   90.00
_cell.angle_gamma   90.00
#
_symmetry.space_group_name_H-M   'P 1'
#
loop_
_entity.id
_entity.type
_entity.pdbx_description
1 polymer ?
#
loop_
_entity_poly.entity_id
_entity_poly.type
_entity_poly.pdbx_seq_one_letter_code
_entity_poly.pdbx_strand_id
1 'polypeptide(L)'
;MSESACAGRPAQPAGAHHMKAGPTRERRREAPAESVGQLGWLVAAIVICALPHVPYVHPWIPVMVLMVSGWRLWLAAARRPLPSGWLRVPLTLAAFTGILVTYRQISGIDAGSSLLLVMVAMKLLESRGRRDRAVVVFICYFLLFAAFLREQPVWAPVYLGAGVLVATTALLQTTRHARAIPAGPALRLTGRLLAQ
;
A
#
# COMPACT_ATOMS: atom_id res chain seq x y z
N MET A 1 66.47 -8.55 61.22
CA MET A 1 65.75 -7.45 61.89
C MET A 1 65.40 -6.46 60.79
N SER A 2 64.28 -6.67 60.11
CA SER A 2 62.90 -6.29 60.48
C SER A 2 62.61 -4.83 60.08
N GLU A 3 61.44 -4.66 59.47
CA GLU A 3 60.71 -3.44 59.13
C GLU A 3 60.82 -2.94 57.67
N SER A 4 59.84 -3.21 56.79
CA SER A 4 58.42 -2.81 56.78
C SER A 4 58.20 -1.45 56.12
N ALA A 5 57.76 -1.43 54.86
CA ALA A 5 56.77 -0.48 54.32
C ALA A 5 56.53 -0.75 52.83
N CYS A 6 55.68 -1.73 52.57
CA CYS A 6 55.11 -2.01 51.26
C CYS A 6 54.18 -0.83 50.89
N ALA A 7 54.65 0.04 50.01
CA ALA A 7 53.90 1.21 49.55
C ALA A 7 52.71 0.80 48.66
N GLY A 8 51.51 1.04 49.17
CA GLY A 8 50.39 1.62 48.43
C GLY A 8 49.87 0.89 47.18
N ARG A 9 49.10 -0.18 47.35
CA ARG A 9 48.12 -0.62 46.36
C ARG A 9 46.73 -0.17 46.83
N PRO A 10 46.05 0.77 46.15
CA PRO A 10 44.63 0.99 46.45
C PRO A 10 43.82 -0.23 46.02
N ALA A 11 42.99 -0.67 46.94
CA ALA A 11 42.09 -1.81 46.83
C ALA A 11 41.08 -1.62 45.70
N GLN A 12 40.94 -2.65 44.87
CA GLN A 12 39.77 -2.86 44.02
C GLN A 12 38.85 -3.87 44.71
N PRO A 13 37.64 -3.44 45.09
CA PRO A 13 36.51 -4.37 44.99
C PRO A 13 35.23 -3.67 44.55
N ALA A 14 34.79 -3.98 43.34
CA ALA A 14 33.38 -3.97 42.93
C ALA A 14 33.39 -4.43 41.46
N GLY A 15 33.02 -5.66 41.12
CA GLY A 15 31.72 -6.21 41.51
C GLY A 15 30.55 -5.47 40.83
N ALA A 16 30.81 -4.60 39.84
CA ALA A 16 29.76 -4.06 38.98
C ALA A 16 29.52 -5.04 37.84
N HIS A 17 28.61 -5.97 38.12
CA HIS A 17 27.76 -6.67 37.18
C HIS A 17 27.86 -6.21 35.72
N HIS A 18 28.15 -7.19 34.87
CA HIS A 18 27.52 -7.35 33.56
C HIS A 18 26.21 -6.57 33.44
N MET A 19 26.28 -5.37 32.88
CA MET A 19 25.16 -4.78 32.18
C MET A 19 25.70 -4.34 30.83
N LYS A 20 25.78 -5.32 29.92
CA LYS A 20 25.66 -5.03 28.49
C LYS A 20 24.45 -4.09 28.40
N ALA A 21 24.69 -2.81 28.13
CA ALA A 21 23.65 -1.90 27.70
C ALA A 21 23.11 -2.50 26.41
N GLY A 22 22.11 -3.37 26.54
CA GLY A 22 21.37 -3.87 25.42
C GLY A 22 20.85 -2.66 24.65
N PRO A 23 20.76 -2.72 23.31
CA PRO A 23 20.05 -1.71 22.55
C PRO A 23 18.55 -1.90 22.83
N THR A 24 18.12 -1.55 24.04
CA THR A 24 16.79 -1.83 24.59
C THR A 24 16.10 -0.52 24.93
N ARG A 25 15.49 0.10 23.90
CA ARG A 25 14.07 0.51 23.88
C ARG A 25 13.72 1.51 22.78
N GLU A 26 14.68 2.18 22.14
CA GLU A 26 14.33 3.11 21.05
C GLU A 26 13.96 2.42 19.74
N ARG A 27 14.39 1.17 19.53
CA ARG A 27 14.03 0.37 18.36
C ARG A 27 12.57 -0.10 18.34
N ARG A 28 11.82 0.15 19.43
CA ARG A 28 10.38 -0.11 19.55
C ARG A 28 9.56 1.18 19.48
N ARG A 29 10.13 2.28 18.96
CA ARG A 29 9.33 3.37 18.41
C ARG A 29 8.69 2.86 17.12
N GLU A 30 7.52 2.27 17.30
CA GLU A 30 6.36 2.45 16.43
C GLU A 30 6.71 2.38 14.94
N ALA A 31 6.56 1.18 14.35
CA ALA A 31 6.36 1.07 12.91
C ALA A 31 5.35 2.17 12.53
N PRO A 32 5.73 3.18 11.71
CA PRO A 32 4.94 4.37 11.54
C PRO A 32 3.55 3.91 11.14
N ALA A 33 2.56 4.23 11.99
CA ALA A 33 1.17 4.08 11.66
C ALA A 33 1.01 4.59 10.23
N GLU A 34 0.61 3.68 9.33
CA GLU A 34 0.44 3.94 7.91
C GLU A 34 -0.12 5.35 7.73
N SER A 35 0.68 6.27 7.19
CA SER A 35 0.25 7.67 7.16
C SER A 35 -1.02 7.72 6.33
N VAL A 36 -2.11 8.23 6.90
CA VAL A 36 -3.43 8.28 6.25
C VAL A 36 -3.31 8.89 4.84
N GLY A 37 -2.35 9.80 4.64
CA GLY A 37 -1.97 10.33 3.34
C GLY A 37 -1.48 9.28 2.33
N GLN A 38 -0.55 8.39 2.70
CA GLN A 38 -0.06 7.32 1.82
C GLN A 38 -1.19 6.38 1.36
N LEU A 39 -2.09 6.03 2.27
CA LEU A 39 -3.25 5.20 1.94
C LEU A 39 -4.25 5.95 1.05
N GLY A 40 -4.47 7.24 1.31
CA GLY A 40 -5.32 8.09 0.47
C GLY A 40 -4.82 8.17 -0.97
N TRP A 41 -3.51 8.28 -1.18
CA TRP A 41 -2.92 8.24 -2.53
C TRP A 41 -3.07 6.89 -3.21
N LEU A 42 -2.94 5.79 -2.46
CA LEU A 42 -3.17 4.46 -2.99
C LEU A 42 -4.62 4.28 -3.43
N VAL A 43 -5.58 4.72 -2.62
CA VAL A 43 -7.00 4.68 -2.99
C VAL A 43 -7.30 5.59 -4.18
N ALA A 44 -6.73 6.80 -4.21
CA ALA A 44 -6.88 7.70 -5.36
C ALA A 44 -6.37 7.05 -6.66
N ALA A 45 -5.21 6.38 -6.62
CA ALA A 45 -4.70 5.63 -7.75
C ALA A 45 -5.66 4.53 -8.20
N ILE A 46 -6.22 3.75 -7.27
CA ILE A 46 -7.21 2.70 -7.58
C ILE A 46 -8.45 3.30 -8.25
N VAL A 47 -9.02 4.37 -7.69
CA VAL A 47 -10.24 5.00 -8.22
C VAL A 47 -10.01 5.54 -9.62
N ILE A 48 -8.88 6.22 -9.85
CA ILE A 48 -8.51 6.74 -11.18
C ILE A 48 -8.29 5.58 -12.16
N CYS A 49 -7.56 4.53 -11.77
CA CYS A 49 -7.33 3.39 -12.67
C CYS A 49 -8.61 2.58 -12.95
N ALA A 50 -9.59 2.59 -12.04
CA ALA A 50 -10.86 1.89 -12.18
C ALA A 50 -11.88 2.64 -13.06
N LEU A 51 -11.84 3.99 -13.09
CA LEU A 51 -12.77 4.83 -13.86
C LEU A 51 -12.97 4.40 -15.32
N PRO A 52 -11.92 4.14 -16.14
CA PRO A 52 -12.09 3.78 -17.54
C PRO A 52 -12.73 2.40 -17.72
N HIS A 53 -12.80 1.58 -16.67
CA HIS A 53 -13.42 0.26 -16.72
C HIS A 53 -14.90 0.29 -16.34
N VAL A 54 -15.38 1.31 -15.61
CA VAL A 54 -16.76 1.44 -15.12
C VAL A 54 -17.84 1.18 -16.19
N PRO A 55 -17.77 1.76 -17.40
CA PRO A 55 -18.84 1.58 -18.38
C PRO A 55 -18.85 0.20 -19.05
N TYR A 56 -17.79 -0.60 -18.89
CA TYR A 56 -17.64 -1.89 -19.58
C TYR A 56 -17.79 -3.10 -18.67
N VAL A 57 -17.69 -2.89 -17.35
CA VAL A 57 -17.81 -3.96 -16.36
C VAL A 57 -19.19 -3.97 -15.73
N HIS A 58 -19.61 -5.12 -15.22
CA HIS A 58 -20.88 -5.21 -14.51
C HIS A 58 -20.87 -4.26 -13.29
N PRO A 59 -21.93 -3.44 -13.08
CA PRO A 59 -21.95 -2.38 -12.07
C PRO A 59 -21.69 -2.82 -10.63
N TRP A 60 -21.86 -4.10 -10.29
CA TRP A 60 -21.58 -4.60 -8.93
C TRP A 60 -20.08 -4.54 -8.60
N ILE A 61 -19.20 -4.65 -9.59
CA ILE A 61 -17.74 -4.64 -9.42
C ILE A 61 -17.21 -3.26 -8.99
N PRO A 62 -17.45 -2.15 -9.72
CA PRO A 62 -16.99 -0.83 -9.30
C PRO A 62 -17.64 -0.39 -8.00
N VAL A 63 -18.90 -0.77 -7.73
CA VAL A 63 -19.55 -0.53 -6.44
C VAL A 63 -18.79 -1.23 -5.31
N MET A 64 -18.43 -2.51 -5.49
CA MET A 64 -17.63 -3.25 -4.51
C MET A 64 -16.26 -2.59 -4.29
N VAL A 65 -15.56 -2.19 -5.36
CA VAL A 65 -14.26 -1.51 -5.28
C VAL A 65 -14.35 -0.22 -4.49
N LEU A 66 -15.36 0.61 -4.76
CA LEU A 66 -15.58 1.89 -4.07
C LEU A 66 -15.95 1.66 -2.59
N MET A 67 -16.83 0.70 -2.31
CA MET A 67 -17.24 0.35 -0.95
C MET A 67 -16.05 -0.12 -0.11
N VAL A 68 -15.24 -1.03 -0.66
CA VAL A 68 -14.01 -1.53 -0.02
C VAL A 68 -13.00 -0.40 0.21
N SER A 69 -12.78 0.44 -0.79
CA SER A 69 -11.82 1.54 -0.71
C SER A 69 -12.23 2.60 0.31
N GLY A 70 -13.52 2.97 0.32
CA GLY A 70 -14.10 3.88 1.29
C GLY A 70 -14.06 3.32 2.71
N TRP A 71 -14.39 2.04 2.88
CA TRP A 71 -14.29 1.35 4.17
C TRP A 71 -12.85 1.39 4.69
N ARG A 72 -11.86 1.07 3.84
CA ARG A 72 -10.45 1.07 4.22
C ARG A 72 -9.94 2.46 4.62
N LEU A 73 -10.36 3.51 3.91
CA LEU A 73 -10.12 4.91 4.26
C LEU A 73 -10.73 5.28 5.61
N TRP A 74 -11.98 4.89 5.85
CA TRP A 74 -12.68 5.15 7.09
C TRP A 74 -11.98 4.48 8.28
N LEU A 75 -11.53 3.22 8.14
CA LEU A 75 -10.78 2.53 9.20
C LEU A 75 -9.44 3.20 9.51
N ALA A 76 -8.75 3.69 8.48
CA ALA A 76 -7.50 4.40 8.64
C ALA A 76 -7.69 5.76 9.32
N ALA A 77 -8.75 6.49 8.97
CA ALA A 77 -9.13 7.74 9.63
C ALA A 77 -9.53 7.50 11.10
N ALA A 78 -10.27 6.41 11.36
CA ALA A 78 -10.72 6.02 12.69
C ALA A 78 -9.62 5.36 13.56
N ARG A 79 -8.40 5.15 13.03
CA ARG A 79 -7.28 4.43 13.68
C ARG A 79 -7.68 3.07 14.27
N ARG A 80 -8.69 2.41 13.67
CA ARG A 80 -9.18 1.09 14.13
C ARG A 80 -8.30 -0.02 13.55
N PRO A 81 -8.01 -1.08 14.31
CA PRO A 81 -7.30 -2.24 13.76
C PRO A 81 -8.11 -2.86 12.62
N LEU A 82 -7.42 -3.42 11.62
CA LEU A 82 -8.08 -4.04 10.48
C LEU A 82 -8.98 -5.18 10.98
N PRO A 83 -10.25 -5.27 10.52
CA PRO A 83 -11.17 -6.34 10.90
C PRO A 83 -10.57 -7.68 10.51
N SER A 84 -10.87 -8.68 11.34
CA SER A 84 -10.31 -10.02 11.31
C SER A 84 -10.36 -10.64 9.90
N GLY A 85 -9.34 -11.44 9.57
CA GLY A 85 -9.23 -12.11 8.26
C GLY A 85 -10.44 -12.98 7.89
N TRP A 86 -11.26 -13.32 8.88
CA TRP A 86 -12.47 -14.10 8.74
C TRP A 86 -13.55 -13.43 7.90
N LEU A 87 -13.61 -12.09 7.85
CA LEU A 87 -14.55 -11.37 6.97
C LEU A 87 -14.08 -11.32 5.50
N ARG A 88 -12.79 -11.55 5.27
CA ARG A 88 -12.19 -11.49 3.92
C ARG A 88 -12.48 -12.75 3.13
N VAL A 89 -12.42 -13.92 3.77
CA VAL A 89 -12.70 -15.23 3.15
C VAL A 89 -14.06 -15.27 2.46
N PRO A 90 -15.20 -14.95 3.13
CA PRO A 90 -16.50 -14.97 2.48
C PRO A 90 -16.62 -13.91 1.39
N LEU A 91 -15.97 -12.74 1.56
CA LEU A 91 -16.00 -11.68 0.56
C LEU A 91 -15.25 -12.08 -0.72
N THR A 92 -14.09 -12.73 -0.59
CA THR A 92 -13.33 -13.27 -1.72
C THR A 92 -14.11 -14.40 -2.40
N LEU A 93 -14.71 -15.32 -1.63
CA LEU A 93 -15.53 -16.39 -2.21
C LEU A 93 -16.74 -15.82 -2.96
N ALA A 94 -17.43 -14.84 -2.38
CA ALA A 94 -18.58 -14.19 -3.00
C ALA A 94 -18.18 -13.44 -4.27
N ALA A 95 -17.07 -12.69 -4.26
CA ALA A 95 -16.60 -11.96 -5.43
C ALA A 95 -16.13 -12.92 -6.54
N PHE A 96 -15.44 -14.01 -6.20
CA PHE A 96 -15.01 -15.02 -7.16
C PHE A 96 -16.21 -15.74 -7.80
N THR A 97 -17.18 -16.15 -6.97
CA THR A 97 -18.42 -16.77 -7.44
C THR A 97 -19.23 -15.79 -8.29
N GLY A 98 -19.30 -14.51 -7.89
CA GLY A 98 -19.96 -13.44 -8.64
C GLY A 98 -19.37 -13.26 -10.03
N ILE A 99 -18.04 -13.29 -10.17
CA ILE A 99 -17.37 -13.24 -11.47
C ILE A 99 -17.71 -14.48 -12.30
N LEU A 100 -17.64 -15.68 -11.71
CA LEU A 100 -17.91 -16.94 -12.42
C LEU A 100 -19.34 -17.01 -12.99
N VAL A 101 -20.30 -16.46 -12.23
CA VAL A 101 -21.70 -16.36 -12.66
C VAL A 101 -21.90 -15.28 -13.72
N THR A 102 -21.20 -14.15 -13.59
CA THR A 102 -21.35 -12.98 -14.48
C THR A 102 -20.68 -13.21 -15.83
N TYR A 103 -19.44 -13.68 -15.84
CA TYR A 103 -18.63 -13.88 -17.03
C TYR A 103 -18.51 -15.39 -17.29
N ARG A 104 -19.55 -15.97 -17.93
CA ARG A 104 -19.53 -17.37 -18.37
C ARG A 104 -18.40 -17.69 -19.37
N GLN A 105 -17.76 -16.66 -19.93
CA GLN A 105 -16.58 -16.72 -20.77
C GLN A 105 -15.42 -15.98 -20.09
N ILE A 106 -14.31 -16.67 -19.78
CA ILE A 106 -13.15 -16.10 -19.08
C ILE A 106 -12.21 -15.36 -20.05
N SER A 107 -12.36 -15.59 -21.36
CA SER A 107 -11.50 -14.99 -22.39
C SER A 107 -12.06 -13.67 -22.91
N GLY A 108 -11.47 -12.57 -22.47
CA GLY A 108 -11.75 -11.22 -22.97
C GLY A 108 -11.10 -10.14 -22.11
N ILE A 109 -10.81 -8.97 -22.69
CA ILE A 109 -10.27 -7.82 -21.95
C ILE A 109 -11.21 -7.39 -20.82
N ASP A 110 -12.52 -7.52 -21.01
CA ASP A 110 -13.53 -7.13 -20.02
C ASP A 110 -13.58 -8.09 -18.81
N ALA A 111 -13.43 -9.40 -19.05
CA ALA A 111 -13.33 -10.40 -17.98
C ALA A 111 -12.01 -10.24 -17.19
N GLY A 112 -10.89 -10.03 -17.89
CA GLY A 112 -9.59 -9.78 -17.25
C GLY A 112 -9.58 -8.50 -16.40
N SER A 113 -10.16 -7.42 -16.90
CA SER A 113 -10.28 -6.15 -16.17
C SER A 113 -11.14 -6.28 -14.91
N SER A 114 -12.25 -7.02 -15.02
CA SER A 114 -13.14 -7.35 -13.89
C SER A 114 -12.42 -8.13 -12.78
N LEU A 115 -11.63 -9.14 -13.16
CA LEU A 115 -10.80 -9.91 -12.24
C LEU A 115 -9.75 -9.03 -11.56
N LEU A 116 -9.08 -8.15 -12.30
CA LEU A 116 -8.10 -7.21 -11.76
C LEU A 116 -8.73 -6.21 -10.78
N LEU A 117 -9.94 -5.71 -11.07
CA LEU A 117 -10.69 -4.84 -10.17
C LEU A 117 -11.06 -5.53 -8.86
N VAL A 118 -11.56 -6.77 -8.92
CA VAL A 118 -11.85 -7.55 -7.70
C VAL A 118 -10.57 -7.86 -6.95
N MET A 119 -9.50 -8.24 -7.65
CA MET A 119 -8.19 -8.52 -7.07
C MET A 119 -7.62 -7.30 -6.35
N VAL A 120 -7.69 -6.09 -6.94
CA VAL A 120 -7.17 -4.88 -6.30
C VAL A 120 -7.97 -4.54 -5.04
N ALA A 121 -9.30 -4.70 -5.05
CA ALA A 121 -10.14 -4.49 -3.87
C ALA A 121 -9.77 -5.48 -2.74
N MET A 122 -9.61 -6.76 -3.06
CA MET A 122 -9.21 -7.77 -2.07
C MET A 122 -7.79 -7.56 -1.56
N LYS A 123 -6.86 -7.24 -2.44
CA LYS A 123 -5.47 -6.94 -2.09
C LYS A 123 -5.37 -5.70 -1.20
N LEU A 124 -6.21 -4.70 -1.42
CA LEU A 124 -6.30 -3.50 -0.57
C LEU A 124 -6.77 -3.85 0.85
N LEU A 125 -7.75 -4.75 0.99
CA LEU A 125 -8.21 -5.27 2.28
C LEU A 125 -7.13 -6.09 2.98
N GLU A 126 -6.32 -6.81 2.20
CA GLU A 126 -5.25 -7.66 2.72
C GLU A 126 -3.98 -6.89 3.09
N SER A 127 -3.79 -5.69 2.53
CA SER A 127 -2.57 -4.90 2.66
C SER A 127 -2.19 -4.65 4.13
N ARG A 128 -1.20 -5.43 4.60
CA ARG A 128 -0.65 -5.37 5.97
C ARG A 128 0.80 -4.86 5.98
N GLY A 129 1.48 -4.85 4.84
CA GLY A 129 2.87 -4.41 4.73
C GLY A 129 3.23 -3.67 3.44
N ARG A 130 4.49 -3.20 3.35
CA ARG A 130 5.02 -2.48 2.18
C ARG A 130 4.93 -3.29 0.88
N ARG A 131 5.22 -4.59 0.96
CA ARG A 131 5.18 -5.50 -0.21
C ARG A 131 3.77 -5.56 -0.82
N ASP A 132 2.74 -5.63 0.01
CA ASP A 132 1.36 -5.67 -0.49
C ASP A 132 0.95 -4.37 -1.19
N ARG A 133 1.37 -3.21 -0.65
CA ARG A 133 1.11 -1.91 -1.29
C ARG A 133 1.78 -1.80 -2.65
N ALA A 134 3.01 -2.29 -2.79
CA ALA A 134 3.68 -2.34 -4.08
C ALA A 134 2.90 -3.21 -5.09
N VAL A 135 2.38 -4.36 -4.64
CA VAL A 135 1.52 -5.23 -5.49
C VAL A 135 0.25 -4.50 -5.90
N VAL A 136 -0.41 -3.75 -5.01
CA VAL A 136 -1.60 -2.95 -5.36
C VAL A 136 -1.26 -1.93 -6.46
N VAL A 137 -0.12 -1.25 -6.36
CA VAL A 137 0.32 -0.32 -7.40
C VAL A 137 0.61 -1.03 -8.72
N PHE A 138 1.25 -2.21 -8.69
CA PHE A 138 1.43 -3.03 -9.90
C PHE A 138 0.10 -3.42 -10.55
N ILE A 139 -0.91 -3.77 -9.76
CA ILE A 139 -2.25 -4.05 -10.27
C ILE A 139 -2.84 -2.80 -10.94
N CYS A 140 -2.70 -1.61 -10.34
CA CYS A 140 -3.14 -0.36 -10.96
C CYS A 140 -2.47 -0.11 -12.33
N TYR A 141 -1.16 -0.34 -12.45
CA TYR A 141 -0.49 -0.24 -13.75
C TYR A 141 -1.05 -1.25 -14.76
N PHE A 142 -1.35 -2.48 -14.32
CA PHE A 142 -1.95 -3.48 -15.18
C PHE A 142 -3.38 -3.11 -15.61
N LEU A 143 -4.17 -2.45 -14.75
CA LEU A 143 -5.47 -1.90 -15.12
C LEU A 143 -5.35 -0.79 -16.17
N LEU A 144 -4.36 0.10 -16.04
CA LEU A 144 -4.10 1.14 -17.05
C LEU A 144 -3.68 0.52 -18.37
N PHE A 145 -2.86 -0.53 -18.33
CA PHE A 145 -2.48 -1.30 -19.51
C PHE A 145 -3.67 -2.02 -20.14
N ALA A 146 -4.55 -2.63 -19.34
CA ALA A 146 -5.79 -3.25 -19.82
C ALA A 146 -6.74 -2.23 -20.45
N ALA A 147 -6.80 -1.00 -19.90
CA ALA A 147 -7.51 0.09 -20.55
C ALA A 147 -6.85 0.46 -21.88
N PHE A 148 -5.52 0.57 -21.94
CA PHE A 148 -4.76 0.89 -23.16
C PHE A 148 -4.93 -0.15 -24.27
N LEU A 149 -5.00 -1.43 -23.93
CA LEU A 149 -5.24 -2.54 -24.85
C LEU A 149 -6.63 -2.50 -25.52
N ARG A 150 -7.59 -1.76 -24.96
CA ARG A 150 -8.89 -1.53 -25.59
C ARG A 150 -8.76 -0.48 -26.69
N GLU A 151 -9.59 -0.59 -27.73
CA GLU A 151 -9.72 0.47 -28.73
C GLU A 151 -10.19 1.76 -28.04
N GLN A 152 -9.33 2.78 -28.04
CA GLN A 152 -9.57 4.01 -27.29
C GLN A 152 -9.65 5.25 -28.20
N PRO A 153 -10.52 6.24 -27.86
CA PRO A 153 -10.60 7.53 -28.55
C PRO A 153 -9.33 8.38 -28.32
N VAL A 154 -9.14 9.41 -29.16
CA VAL A 154 -7.96 10.31 -29.18
C VAL A 154 -7.56 10.90 -27.80
N TRP A 155 -8.49 10.97 -26.84
CA TRP A 155 -8.30 11.53 -25.49
C TRP A 155 -7.65 10.57 -24.48
N ALA A 156 -7.57 9.28 -24.81
CA ALA A 156 -7.03 8.24 -23.95
C ALA A 156 -5.58 8.39 -23.47
N PRO A 157 -4.63 8.88 -24.29
CA PRO A 157 -3.24 9.01 -23.86
C PRO A 157 -3.07 9.99 -22.71
N VAL A 158 -3.85 11.08 -22.70
CA VAL A 158 -3.82 12.10 -21.63
C VAL A 158 -4.31 11.49 -20.31
N TYR A 159 -5.39 10.72 -20.37
CA TYR A 159 -5.96 10.04 -19.20
C TYR A 159 -5.00 8.98 -18.64
N LEU A 160 -4.43 8.15 -19.51
CA LEU A 160 -3.45 7.13 -19.12
C LEU A 160 -2.19 7.77 -18.55
N GLY A 161 -1.71 8.88 -19.12
CA GLY A 161 -0.59 9.65 -18.57
C GLY A 161 -0.88 10.18 -17.17
N ALA A 162 -2.08 10.73 -16.94
CA ALA A 162 -2.51 11.16 -15.61
C ALA A 162 -2.60 9.98 -14.62
N GLY A 163 -3.13 8.83 -15.06
CA GLY A 163 -3.19 7.61 -14.26
C GLY A 163 -1.79 7.10 -13.86
N VAL A 164 -0.85 7.08 -14.81
CA VAL A 164 0.55 6.69 -14.57
C VAL A 164 1.22 7.66 -13.60
N LEU A 165 1.00 8.97 -13.75
CA LEU A 165 1.50 9.97 -12.81
C LEU A 165 1.01 9.69 -11.38
N VAL A 166 -0.28 9.44 -11.20
CA VAL A 166 -0.86 9.17 -9.87
C VAL A 166 -0.42 7.81 -9.31
N ALA A 167 -0.32 6.77 -10.14
CA ALA A 167 0.21 5.48 -9.70
C ALA A 167 1.68 5.61 -9.26
N THR A 168 2.46 6.41 -9.97
CA THR A 168 3.88 6.64 -9.66
C THR A 168 4.05 7.52 -8.41
N THR A 169 3.19 8.52 -8.18
CA THR A 169 3.20 9.25 -6.90
C THR A 169 2.84 8.33 -5.74
N ALA A 170 1.87 7.44 -5.89
CA ALA A 170 1.52 6.44 -4.89
C ALA A 170 2.68 5.46 -4.62
N LEU A 171 3.41 5.04 -5.66
CA LEU A 171 4.61 4.19 -5.52
C LEU A 171 5.73 4.91 -4.76
N LEU A 172 6.01 6.17 -5.11
CA LEU A 172 7.02 6.98 -4.44
C LEU A 172 6.68 7.20 -2.96
N GLN A 173 5.41 7.43 -2.65
CA GLN A 173 4.97 7.62 -1.28
C GLN A 173 5.00 6.33 -0.46
N THR A 174 4.69 5.18 -1.05
CA THR A 174 4.76 3.87 -0.38
C THR A 174 6.21 3.39 -0.17
N THR A 175 7.13 3.84 -1.01
CA THR A 175 8.56 3.50 -0.92
C THR A 175 9.32 4.40 0.06
N ARG A 176 8.89 5.66 0.24
CA ARG A 176 9.53 6.63 1.15
C ARG A 176 9.32 6.30 2.64
N HIS A 177 10.39 6.46 3.42
CA HIS A 177 10.47 6.23 4.88
C HIS A 177 10.04 7.44 5.74
N ALA A 178 9.66 8.57 5.12
CA ALA A 178 9.28 9.81 5.79
C ALA A 178 7.79 10.15 5.62
N ARG A 179 7.28 11.09 6.41
CA ARG A 179 5.88 11.59 6.41
C ARG A 179 5.43 11.92 4.97
N ALA A 180 4.18 11.59 4.63
CA ALA A 180 3.62 11.84 3.30
C ALA A 180 3.81 13.30 2.88
N ILE A 181 4.33 13.50 1.67
CA ILE A 181 4.53 14.83 1.10
C ILE A 181 3.15 15.36 0.68
N PRO A 182 2.86 16.66 0.88
CA PRO A 182 1.67 17.27 0.32
C PRO A 182 1.57 17.04 -1.20
N ALA A 183 0.32 17.03 -1.70
CA ALA A 183 -0.04 16.59 -3.04
C ALA A 183 0.71 17.31 -4.18
N GLY A 184 0.88 18.62 -4.05
CA GLY A 184 1.50 19.45 -5.08
C GLY A 184 2.96 19.09 -5.36
N PRO A 185 3.85 19.10 -4.35
CA PRO A 185 5.25 18.75 -4.54
C PRO A 185 5.48 17.31 -5.02
N ALA A 186 4.65 16.36 -4.56
CA ALA A 186 4.74 14.97 -5.01
C ALA A 186 4.42 14.84 -6.50
N LEU A 187 3.32 15.45 -6.97
CA LEU A 187 2.96 15.45 -8.40
C LEU A 187 4.03 16.11 -9.26
N ARG A 188 4.60 17.23 -8.82
CA ARG A 188 5.66 17.96 -9.55
C ARG A 188 6.94 17.15 -9.71
N LEU A 189 7.33 16.39 -8.67
CA LEU A 189 8.51 15.53 -8.69
C LEU A 189 8.33 14.35 -9.65
N THR A 190 7.18 13.68 -9.56
CA THR A 190 6.85 12.57 -10.46
C THR A 190 6.67 13.04 -11.90
N GLY A 191 6.07 14.21 -12.10
CA GLY A 191 5.95 14.86 -13.40
C GLY A 191 7.30 15.17 -14.05
N ARG A 192 8.29 15.65 -13.28
CA ARG A 192 9.66 15.84 -13.79
C ARG A 192 10.35 14.53 -14.16
N LEU A 193 10.12 13.44 -13.41
CA LEU A 193 10.73 12.14 -13.70
C LEU A 193 10.18 11.46 -14.95
N LEU A 194 8.90 11.66 -15.28
CA LEU A 194 8.31 11.13 -16.51
C LEU A 194 8.58 12.01 -17.74
N ALA A 195 8.98 13.26 -17.54
CA ALA A 195 9.29 14.21 -18.60
C ALA A 195 10.79 14.27 -18.95
N GLN A 196 11.65 13.56 -18.21
CA GLN A 196 13.05 13.32 -18.55
C GLN A 196 13.18 12.10 -19.45
#